data_AF-A0A1V4MM80-F1
#
_entry.id   AF-A0A1V4MM80-F1
#
_cell.length_a   1.000
_cell.length_b   1.000
_cell.length_c   1.000
_cell.angle_alpha   90.00
_cell.angle_beta   90.00
_cell.angle_gamma   90.00
#
_symmetry.space_group_name_H-M   'P 1'
#
loop_
_entity.id
_entity.type
_entity.pdbx_description
1 polymer ?
#
loop_
_entity_poly.entity_id
_entity_poly.type
_entity_poly.pdbx_seq_one_letter_code
_entity_poly.pdbx_strand_id
1 'polypeptide(L)'
;MFVLGLQGSPRSKGNTGILLSAFLNAAAGMGAQTRYLDVAHMAISPCTECGICEKQGFCPIDDDMQQIYPLLRRADLIVMATPIFFYGTTAQIKALIDRSQALWARKYIHKLNDPLGNWRNGLLLSLGATKGKDLFEGVSLTAKYFFDAVGAHFKGGLTYRQIEEPGDIRKHTTALADTIEKAKALVTPSVNRKKILFICTDNTCFSQMASAFTQCCFGDRIEAESAGIQPAREINALMIEAMEEKGIDLAFRRPKSIEQAILHGNPDFVISVGCGETCSILPGIPYQYWPVADTAGKSLETMRRTRDEIEERIKRFNF
;
A
#
# COMPACT_ATOMS: atom_id res chain seq x y z
N MET A 1 5.30 -7.55 5.66
CA MET A 1 4.57 -6.28 5.91
C MET A 1 5.35 -5.16 5.25
N PHE A 2 4.68 -4.28 4.52
CA PHE A 2 5.27 -3.11 3.86
C PHE A 2 4.83 -1.80 4.51
N VAL A 3 5.79 -0.99 4.97
CA VAL A 3 5.58 0.33 5.58
C VAL A 3 6.09 1.43 4.66
N LEU A 4 5.19 2.32 4.25
CA LEU A 4 5.51 3.46 3.41
C LEU A 4 5.58 4.74 4.25
N GLY A 5 6.74 5.38 4.29
CA GLY A 5 6.93 6.70 4.88
C GLY A 5 6.86 7.82 3.84
N LEU A 6 6.03 8.83 4.09
CA LEU A 6 5.89 10.02 3.26
C LEU A 6 6.46 11.23 4.02
N GLN A 7 7.54 11.81 3.52
CA GLN A 7 8.20 12.94 4.16
C GLN A 7 7.88 14.25 3.43
N GLY A 8 7.17 15.15 4.11
CA GLY A 8 6.76 16.45 3.60
C GLY A 8 7.65 17.66 3.93
N SER A 9 8.66 17.55 4.80
CA SER A 9 9.50 18.71 5.12
C SER A 9 10.54 18.98 4.02
N PRO A 10 10.63 20.22 3.49
CA PRO A 10 11.67 20.61 2.53
C PRO A 10 13.07 20.70 3.15
N ARG A 11 13.19 20.65 4.50
CA ARG A 11 14.49 20.61 5.16
C ARG A 11 15.08 19.19 5.10
N SER A 12 16.23 19.03 4.48
CA SER A 12 16.98 17.77 4.33
C SER A 12 17.43 17.10 5.65
N LYS A 13 17.42 17.85 6.76
CA LYS A 13 17.61 17.37 8.15
C LYS A 13 16.47 17.79 9.07
N GLY A 14 15.26 17.88 8.52
CA GLY A 14 14.08 18.34 9.22
C GLY A 14 13.65 17.42 10.37
N ASN A 15 13.03 18.00 11.38
CA ASN A 15 12.56 17.29 12.56
C ASN A 15 11.57 16.15 12.24
N THR A 16 10.68 16.33 11.26
CA THR A 16 9.76 15.27 10.84
C THR A 16 10.48 14.11 10.15
N GLY A 17 11.59 14.40 9.47
CA GLY A 17 12.42 13.39 8.84
C GLY A 17 13.10 12.52 9.90
N ILE A 18 13.58 13.14 10.98
CA ILE A 18 14.16 12.41 12.13
C ILE A 18 13.12 11.46 12.75
N LEU A 19 11.89 11.93 12.99
CA LEU A 19 10.81 11.07 13.51
C LEU A 19 10.47 9.94 12.53
N LEU A 20 10.32 10.25 11.24
CA LEU A 20 9.99 9.26 10.24
C LEU A 20 11.08 8.19 10.13
N SER A 21 12.35 8.58 10.10
CA SER A 21 13.47 7.64 10.10
C SER A 21 13.49 6.78 11.36
N ALA A 22 13.23 7.35 12.55
CA ALA A 22 13.14 6.57 13.79
C ALA A 22 12.01 5.53 13.72
N PHE A 23 10.84 5.90 13.20
CA PHE A 23 9.71 4.99 13.00
C PHE A 23 10.06 3.86 12.04
N LEU A 24 10.55 4.19 10.84
CA LEU A 24 10.86 3.20 9.81
C LEU A 24 12.02 2.28 10.24
N ASN A 25 13.03 2.80 10.93
CA ASN A 25 14.13 1.98 11.45
C ASN A 25 13.63 1.00 12.53
N ALA A 26 12.73 1.45 13.42
CA ALA A 26 12.11 0.55 14.40
C ALA A 26 11.26 -0.53 13.70
N ALA A 27 10.47 -0.16 12.70
CA ALA A 27 9.69 -1.10 11.89
C ALA A 27 10.58 -2.12 11.16
N ALA A 28 11.66 -1.66 10.54
CA ALA A 28 12.64 -2.52 9.86
C ALA A 28 13.34 -3.47 10.84
N GLY A 29 13.69 -2.99 12.04
CA GLY A 29 14.27 -3.82 13.11
C GLY A 29 13.36 -4.94 13.59
N MET A 30 12.05 -4.86 13.34
CA MET A 30 11.08 -5.92 13.61
C MET A 30 10.83 -6.84 12.41
N GLY A 31 11.49 -6.60 11.26
CA GLY A 31 11.35 -7.41 10.04
C GLY A 31 10.41 -6.83 8.98
N ALA A 32 9.87 -5.62 9.17
CA ALA A 32 9.04 -4.98 8.16
C ALA A 32 9.89 -4.47 6.99
N GLN A 33 9.38 -4.61 5.76
CA GLN A 33 9.93 -3.89 4.62
C GLN A 33 9.54 -2.42 4.75
N THR A 34 10.49 -1.50 4.63
CA THR A 34 10.21 -0.06 4.73
C THR A 34 10.66 0.69 3.48
N ARG A 35 9.92 1.76 3.14
CA ARG A 35 10.27 2.68 2.06
C ARG A 35 10.07 4.11 2.53
N TYR A 36 11.12 4.92 2.47
CA TYR A 36 11.07 6.35 2.73
C TYR A 36 10.93 7.10 1.39
N LEU A 37 9.91 7.94 1.25
CA LEU A 37 9.75 8.85 0.11
C LEU A 37 9.93 10.30 0.55
N ASP A 38 10.86 10.99 -0.09
CA ASP A 38 11.08 12.43 0.12
C ASP A 38 10.14 13.27 -0.74
N VAL A 39 8.84 13.25 -0.38
CA VAL A 39 7.76 13.90 -1.14
C VAL A 39 8.02 15.40 -1.31
N ALA A 40 8.73 16.03 -0.37
CA ALA A 40 9.06 17.45 -0.45
C ALA A 40 9.92 17.83 -1.67
N HIS A 41 10.67 16.87 -2.24
CA HIS A 41 11.55 17.09 -3.38
C HIS A 41 11.13 16.32 -4.64
N MET A 42 9.94 15.71 -4.63
CA MET A 42 9.35 15.06 -5.79
C MET A 42 8.63 16.08 -6.68
N ALA A 43 8.69 15.87 -8.00
CA ALA A 43 7.96 16.66 -8.97
C ALA A 43 6.49 16.22 -9.00
N ILE A 44 5.67 16.78 -8.11
CA ILE A 44 4.23 16.51 -8.03
C ILE A 44 3.46 17.79 -8.34
N SER A 45 2.78 17.80 -9.48
CA SER A 45 1.87 18.86 -9.85
C SER A 45 0.59 18.80 -9.00
N PRO A 46 0.02 19.96 -8.60
CA PRO A 46 -1.21 19.98 -7.85
C PRO A 46 -2.38 19.42 -8.66
N CYS A 47 -3.45 19.00 -7.97
CA CYS A 47 -4.70 18.67 -8.64
C CYS A 47 -5.28 19.92 -9.34
N THR A 48 -5.78 19.74 -10.55
CA THR A 48 -6.37 20.82 -11.38
C THR A 48 -7.88 20.69 -11.53
N GLU A 49 -8.53 19.80 -10.78
CA GLU A 49 -9.97 19.54 -10.87
C GLU A 49 -10.42 19.15 -12.29
N CYS A 50 -9.56 18.49 -13.08
CA CYS A 50 -9.89 18.13 -14.46
C CYS A 50 -11.02 17.08 -14.59
N GLY A 51 -11.43 16.43 -13.49
CA GLY A 51 -12.51 15.44 -13.45
C GLY A 51 -12.23 14.10 -14.17
N ILE A 52 -11.03 13.91 -14.75
CA ILE A 52 -10.72 12.69 -15.52
C ILE A 52 -10.68 11.45 -14.61
N CYS A 53 -10.15 11.58 -13.38
CA CYS A 53 -10.09 10.46 -12.46
C CYS A 53 -11.47 9.95 -12.01
N GLU A 54 -12.49 10.81 -11.99
CA GLU A 54 -13.87 10.41 -11.73
C GLU A 54 -14.44 9.57 -12.86
N LYS A 55 -14.03 9.85 -14.10
CA LYS A 55 -14.49 9.11 -15.30
C LYS A 55 -13.71 7.83 -15.54
N GLN A 56 -12.39 7.87 -15.37
CA GLN A 56 -11.48 6.79 -15.79
C GLN A 56 -10.86 6.03 -14.61
N GLY A 57 -10.97 6.54 -13.39
CA GLY A 57 -10.33 5.95 -12.22
C GLY A 57 -8.80 6.15 -12.16
N PHE A 58 -8.24 7.00 -13.03
CA PHE A 58 -6.80 7.31 -13.08
C PHE A 58 -6.56 8.81 -13.24
N CYS A 59 -5.44 9.30 -12.69
CA CYS A 59 -5.00 10.67 -12.91
C CYS A 59 -4.21 10.77 -14.23
N PRO A 60 -4.55 11.71 -15.14
CA PRO A 60 -3.88 11.86 -16.43
C PRO A 60 -2.58 12.66 -16.40
N ILE A 61 -2.30 13.37 -15.28
CA ILE A 61 -1.09 14.17 -15.13
C ILE A 61 0.08 13.19 -14.95
N ASP A 62 1.07 13.27 -15.84
CA ASP A 62 2.27 12.42 -15.85
C ASP A 62 3.42 13.11 -15.10
N ASP A 63 3.66 12.66 -13.87
CA ASP A 63 4.67 13.18 -12.95
C ASP A 63 5.06 12.13 -11.88
N ASP A 64 5.67 12.54 -10.76
CA ASP A 64 6.12 11.60 -9.75
C ASP A 64 4.97 10.91 -8.98
N MET A 65 3.70 11.29 -9.17
CA MET A 65 2.58 10.57 -8.56
C MET A 65 2.41 9.16 -9.13
N GLN A 66 2.80 8.93 -10.38
CA GLN A 66 2.67 7.63 -11.05
C GLN A 66 3.42 6.52 -10.31
N GLN A 67 4.54 6.85 -9.67
CA GLN A 67 5.27 5.91 -8.82
C GLN A 67 4.74 5.82 -7.38
N ILE A 68 3.97 6.80 -6.91
CA ILE A 68 3.41 6.83 -5.55
C ILE A 68 2.14 5.97 -5.44
N TYR A 69 1.23 6.03 -6.41
CA TYR A 69 -0.01 5.25 -6.38
C TYR A 69 0.19 3.75 -6.09
N PRO A 70 1.07 3.02 -6.80
CA PRO A 70 1.31 1.61 -6.50
C PRO A 70 1.89 1.38 -5.10
N LEU A 71 2.70 2.31 -4.57
CA LEU A 71 3.27 2.20 -3.23
C LEU A 71 2.20 2.40 -2.14
N LEU A 72 1.28 3.35 -2.33
CA LEU A 72 0.14 3.56 -1.44
C LEU A 72 -0.73 2.30 -1.38
N ARG A 73 -1.00 1.68 -2.54
CA ARG A 73 -1.80 0.44 -2.66
C ARG A 73 -1.09 -0.81 -2.12
N ARG A 74 0.24 -0.83 -2.14
CA ARG A 74 1.01 -1.95 -1.58
C ARG A 74 1.17 -1.85 -0.05
N ALA A 75 1.14 -0.65 0.52
CA ALA A 75 1.41 -0.44 1.94
C ALA A 75 0.41 -1.15 2.85
N ASP A 76 0.89 -1.84 3.87
CA ASP A 76 0.08 -2.25 5.03
C ASP A 76 -0.05 -1.10 6.04
N LEU A 77 0.96 -0.21 6.06
CA LEU A 77 1.00 0.96 6.92
C LEU A 77 1.59 2.15 6.15
N ILE A 78 0.87 3.27 6.15
CA ILE A 78 1.34 4.55 5.61
C ILE A 78 1.63 5.49 6.77
N VAL A 79 2.84 6.02 6.84
CA VAL A 79 3.27 7.01 7.85
C VAL A 79 3.51 8.33 7.15
N MET A 80 2.62 9.30 7.36
CA MET A 80 2.75 10.64 6.81
C MET A 80 3.44 11.56 7.82
N ALA A 81 4.63 12.05 7.49
CA ALA A 81 5.38 12.97 8.30
C ALA A 81 5.40 14.37 7.66
N THR A 82 4.86 15.37 8.34
CA THR A 82 4.74 16.74 7.77
C THR A 82 4.79 17.81 8.86
N PRO A 83 5.64 18.85 8.72
CA PRO A 83 5.62 19.97 9.65
C PRO A 83 4.37 20.83 9.43
N ILE A 84 3.99 21.60 10.46
CA ILE A 84 2.87 22.52 10.36
C ILE A 84 3.24 23.76 9.54
N PHE A 85 2.59 23.93 8.40
CA PHE A 85 2.61 25.15 7.59
C PHE A 85 1.20 25.74 7.62
N PHE A 86 1.04 26.91 8.24
CA PHE A 86 -0.27 27.58 8.40
C PHE A 86 -1.39 26.64 8.90
N TYR A 87 -1.14 25.91 9.99
CA TYR A 87 -2.08 24.94 10.61
C TYR A 87 -2.45 23.72 9.74
N GLY A 88 -1.82 23.57 8.56
CA GLY A 88 -1.99 22.43 7.66
C GLY A 88 -0.68 21.68 7.41
N THR A 89 -0.73 20.82 6.39
CA THR A 89 0.46 20.14 5.84
C THR A 89 1.31 21.11 5.05
N THR A 90 2.52 20.70 4.66
CA THR A 90 3.27 21.38 3.60
C THR A 90 2.52 21.31 2.25
N ALA A 91 2.80 22.25 1.36
CA ALA A 91 2.18 22.31 0.03
C ALA A 91 2.48 21.05 -0.81
N GLN A 92 3.67 20.48 -0.66
CA GLN A 92 4.11 19.28 -1.36
C GLN A 92 3.30 18.04 -0.92
N ILE A 93 3.08 17.88 0.39
CA ILE A 93 2.19 16.84 0.90
C ILE A 93 0.76 17.10 0.44
N LYS A 94 0.31 18.36 0.46
CA LYS A 94 -1.04 18.70 0.03
C LYS A 94 -1.27 18.37 -1.45
N ALA A 95 -0.28 18.58 -2.32
CA ALA A 95 -0.35 18.17 -3.72
C ALA A 95 -0.54 16.65 -3.88
N LEU A 96 0.21 15.83 -3.12
CA LEU A 96 0.01 14.37 -3.07
C LEU A 96 -1.39 14.00 -2.57
N ILE A 97 -1.84 14.63 -1.48
CA ILE A 97 -3.19 14.40 -0.90
C ILE A 97 -4.26 14.73 -1.93
N ASP A 98 -4.18 15.88 -2.59
CA ASP A 98 -5.17 16.32 -3.57
C ASP A 98 -5.16 15.44 -4.82
N ARG A 99 -3.99 14.97 -5.24
CA ARG A 99 -3.87 14.01 -6.35
C ARG A 99 -4.36 12.60 -5.97
N SER A 100 -4.42 12.28 -4.68
CA SER A 100 -5.06 11.04 -4.18
C SER A 100 -6.58 11.02 -4.40
N GLN A 101 -7.17 12.12 -4.92
CA GLN A 101 -8.50 12.12 -5.51
C GLN A 101 -8.71 10.98 -6.51
N ALA A 102 -7.67 10.52 -7.22
CA ALA A 102 -7.79 9.35 -8.09
C ALA A 102 -8.13 8.06 -7.33
N LEU A 103 -7.53 7.84 -6.15
CA LEU A 103 -7.85 6.68 -5.30
C LEU A 103 -9.22 6.85 -4.62
N TRP A 104 -9.55 8.06 -4.20
CA TRP A 104 -10.87 8.40 -3.70
C TRP A 104 -11.97 8.12 -4.73
N ALA A 105 -11.78 8.53 -5.99
CA ALA A 105 -12.72 8.31 -7.08
C ALA A 105 -12.94 6.80 -7.31
N ARG A 106 -11.87 6.00 -7.34
CA ARG A 106 -11.99 4.54 -7.45
C ARG A 106 -12.83 3.95 -6.31
N LYS A 107 -12.60 4.39 -5.08
CA LYS A 107 -13.34 3.92 -3.89
C LYS A 107 -14.81 4.34 -3.89
N TYR A 108 -15.10 5.62 -4.12
CA TYR A 108 -16.42 6.19 -3.86
C TYR A 108 -17.29 6.39 -5.10
N ILE A 109 -16.69 6.69 -6.25
CA ILE A 109 -17.40 6.86 -7.53
C ILE A 109 -17.54 5.51 -8.23
N HIS A 110 -16.42 4.81 -8.43
CA HIS A 110 -16.39 3.50 -9.11
C HIS A 110 -16.80 2.35 -8.19
N LYS A 111 -16.92 2.59 -6.88
CA LYS A 111 -17.32 1.59 -5.86
C LYS A 111 -16.40 0.37 -5.84
N LEU A 112 -15.12 0.58 -6.13
CA LEU A 112 -14.10 -0.46 -6.14
C LEU A 112 -13.30 -0.42 -4.84
N ASN A 113 -13.12 -1.59 -4.24
CA ASN A 113 -12.41 -1.74 -2.97
C ASN A 113 -11.01 -2.27 -3.21
N ASP A 114 -10.03 -1.61 -2.61
CA ASP A 114 -8.67 -2.13 -2.56
C ASP A 114 -8.62 -3.44 -1.76
N PRO A 115 -8.00 -4.51 -2.28
CA PRO A 115 -7.83 -5.75 -1.54
C PRO A 115 -7.23 -5.59 -0.13
N LEU A 116 -6.28 -4.67 0.06
CA LEU A 116 -5.69 -4.39 1.37
C LEU A 116 -6.42 -3.30 2.18
N GLY A 117 -7.44 -2.66 1.60
CA GLY A 117 -8.07 -1.47 2.18
C GLY A 117 -8.68 -1.67 3.56
N ASN A 118 -9.16 -2.88 3.84
CA ASN A 118 -9.75 -3.24 5.15
C ASN A 118 -8.69 -3.43 6.25
N TRP A 119 -7.42 -3.58 5.89
CA TRP A 119 -6.35 -3.96 6.81
C TRP A 119 -5.28 -2.89 6.94
N ARG A 120 -5.17 -2.01 5.93
CA ARG A 120 -4.19 -0.94 5.89
C ARG A 120 -4.43 0.11 6.97
N ASN A 121 -3.34 0.57 7.58
CA ASN A 121 -3.37 1.60 8.60
C ASN A 121 -2.63 2.87 8.16
N GLY A 122 -2.98 4.00 8.76
CA GLY A 122 -2.38 5.31 8.55
C GLY A 122 -1.93 5.95 9.86
N LEU A 123 -0.75 6.57 9.90
CA LEU A 123 -0.23 7.31 11.04
C LEU A 123 0.26 8.70 10.62
N LEU A 124 -0.09 9.73 11.40
CA LEU A 124 0.45 11.08 11.24
C LEU A 124 1.64 11.31 12.20
N LEU A 125 2.73 11.88 11.69
CA LEU A 125 3.82 12.46 12.49
C LEU A 125 3.90 13.95 12.15
N SER A 126 3.67 14.83 13.13
CA SER A 126 3.68 16.28 12.88
C SER A 126 4.29 17.06 14.03
N LEU A 127 4.69 18.29 13.73
CA LEU A 127 5.30 19.20 14.70
C LEU A 127 5.18 20.65 14.23
N GLY A 128 5.24 21.58 15.19
CA GLY A 128 5.20 23.00 14.90
C GLY A 128 5.89 23.83 15.99
N ALA A 129 6.26 25.06 15.65
CA ALA A 129 7.01 25.94 16.54
C ALA A 129 6.15 26.58 17.66
N THR A 130 4.84 26.76 17.42
CA THR A 130 3.99 27.52 18.32
C THR A 130 3.38 26.68 19.45
N LYS A 131 2.78 27.35 20.44
CA LYS A 131 2.07 26.74 21.58
C LYS A 131 0.56 26.65 21.40
N GLY A 132 0.04 26.96 20.21
CA GLY A 132 -1.39 27.02 19.95
C GLY A 132 -2.09 25.72 20.35
N LYS A 133 -3.21 25.83 21.07
CA LYS A 133 -3.99 24.64 21.47
C LYS A 133 -4.47 23.86 20.24
N ASP A 134 -4.94 24.56 19.21
CA ASP A 134 -5.53 23.99 18.01
C ASP A 134 -4.51 23.75 16.88
N LEU A 135 -3.20 23.81 17.18
CA LEU A 135 -2.12 23.78 16.19
C LEU A 135 -2.19 22.60 15.22
N PHE A 136 -2.72 21.46 15.68
CA PHE A 136 -2.77 20.22 14.92
C PHE A 136 -4.17 19.83 14.42
N GLU A 137 -5.21 20.61 14.70
CA GLU A 137 -6.58 20.25 14.32
C GLU A 137 -6.74 20.17 12.80
N GLY A 138 -6.24 21.18 12.07
CA GLY A 138 -6.31 21.23 10.61
C GLY A 138 -5.56 20.08 9.94
N VAL A 139 -4.32 19.82 10.36
CA VAL A 139 -3.52 18.72 9.81
C VAL A 139 -4.12 17.35 10.16
N SER A 140 -4.69 17.18 11.36
CA SER A 140 -5.27 15.92 11.79
C SER A 140 -6.53 15.58 11.01
N LEU A 141 -7.37 16.58 10.74
CA LEU A 141 -8.56 16.41 9.90
C LEU A 141 -8.17 16.08 8.45
N THR A 142 -7.20 16.81 7.91
CA THR A 142 -6.67 16.56 6.56
C THR A 142 -6.09 15.14 6.44
N ALA A 143 -5.31 14.71 7.43
CA ALA A 143 -4.75 13.36 7.49
C ALA A 143 -5.83 12.29 7.55
N LYS A 144 -6.87 12.48 8.36
CA LYS A 144 -8.00 11.54 8.48
C LYS A 144 -8.64 11.28 7.10
N TYR A 145 -8.93 12.33 6.34
CA TYR A 145 -9.56 12.19 5.02
C TYR A 145 -8.60 11.69 3.94
N PHE A 146 -7.32 12.06 4.00
CA PHE A 146 -6.30 11.47 3.15
C PHE A 146 -6.23 9.94 3.35
N PHE A 147 -6.12 9.48 4.59
CA PHE A 147 -6.04 8.05 4.88
C PHE A 147 -7.30 7.32 4.44
N ASP A 148 -8.49 7.90 4.64
CA ASP A 148 -9.73 7.33 4.13
C ASP A 148 -9.75 7.19 2.60
N ALA A 149 -9.30 8.22 1.88
CA ALA A 149 -9.22 8.24 0.41
C ALA A 149 -8.29 7.15 -0.14
N VAL A 150 -7.20 6.83 0.55
CA VAL A 150 -6.25 5.78 0.15
C VAL A 150 -6.58 4.41 0.77
N GLY A 151 -7.77 4.26 1.36
CA GLY A 151 -8.20 3.00 1.97
C GLY A 151 -7.33 2.59 3.16
N ALA A 152 -7.05 3.51 4.07
CA ALA A 152 -6.27 3.28 5.27
C ALA A 152 -7.02 3.76 6.53
N HIS A 153 -6.99 2.97 7.59
CA HIS A 153 -7.56 3.35 8.88
C HIS A 153 -6.63 4.33 9.62
N PHE A 154 -7.10 5.56 9.86
CA PHE A 154 -6.32 6.55 10.59
C PHE A 154 -6.18 6.19 12.08
N LYS A 155 -4.95 5.93 12.53
CA LYS A 155 -4.61 5.53 13.91
C LYS A 155 -4.15 6.70 14.80
N GLY A 156 -4.58 7.91 14.44
CA GLY A 156 -4.18 9.16 15.09
C GLY A 156 -2.78 9.63 14.66
N GLY A 157 -2.17 10.49 15.46
CA GLY A 157 -0.83 10.99 15.19
C GLY A 157 -0.02 11.27 16.44
N LEU A 158 1.30 11.39 16.25
CA LEU A 158 2.23 11.93 17.23
C LEU A 158 2.55 13.37 16.84
N THR A 159 2.25 14.32 17.73
CA THR A 159 2.31 15.75 17.45
C THR A 159 3.10 16.49 18.52
N TYR A 160 4.09 17.29 18.12
CA TYR A 160 5.00 17.95 19.06
C TYR A 160 5.03 19.47 18.84
N ARG A 161 4.78 20.25 19.91
CA ARG A 161 4.84 21.71 19.90
C ARG A 161 6.25 22.20 20.21
N GLN A 162 6.52 23.47 19.93
CA GLN A 162 7.78 24.13 20.27
C GLN A 162 9.03 23.45 19.67
N ILE A 163 8.91 22.96 18.43
CA ILE A 163 10.02 22.40 17.67
C ILE A 163 10.29 23.35 16.50
N GLU A 164 11.41 24.06 16.53
CA GLU A 164 11.68 25.18 15.62
C GLU A 164 12.95 24.95 14.80
N GLU A 165 14.07 24.75 15.49
CA GLU A 165 15.38 24.60 14.86
C GLU A 165 15.58 23.18 14.31
N PRO A 166 16.35 23.02 13.23
CA PRO A 166 16.70 21.71 12.72
C PRO A 166 17.35 20.83 13.81
N GLY A 167 16.74 19.66 14.06
CA GLY A 167 17.24 18.70 15.04
C GLY A 167 16.72 18.87 16.46
N ASP A 168 15.93 19.91 16.76
CA ASP A 168 15.34 20.13 18.08
C ASP A 168 14.52 18.95 18.59
N ILE A 169 13.90 18.17 17.70
CA ILE A 169 13.12 17.00 18.10
C ILE A 169 13.96 15.95 18.83
N ARG A 170 15.29 15.93 18.64
CA ARG A 170 16.20 15.03 19.36
C ARG A 170 16.32 15.38 20.84
N LYS A 171 16.08 16.65 21.18
CA LYS A 171 16.12 17.17 22.56
C LYS A 171 14.77 16.99 23.26
N HIS A 172 13.69 16.71 22.53
CA HIS A 172 12.38 16.48 23.11
C HIS A 172 12.41 15.20 23.95
N THR A 173 11.91 15.29 25.18
CA THR A 173 12.05 14.25 26.21
C THR A 173 11.49 12.89 25.80
N THR A 174 10.34 12.87 25.12
CA THR A 174 9.64 11.62 24.79
C THR A 174 9.57 11.31 23.30
N ALA A 175 9.86 12.25 22.40
CA ALA A 175 9.35 12.17 21.02
C ALA A 175 9.86 10.96 20.24
N LEU A 176 11.13 10.60 20.44
CA LEU A 176 11.73 9.43 19.82
C LEU A 176 11.24 8.13 20.46
N ALA A 177 11.07 8.11 21.78
CA ALA A 177 10.55 6.95 22.51
C ALA A 177 9.10 6.65 22.09
N ASP A 178 8.22 7.66 22.12
CA ASP A 178 6.83 7.57 21.69
C ASP A 178 6.72 7.07 20.24
N THR A 179 7.61 7.54 19.37
CA THR A 179 7.67 7.11 17.96
C THR A 179 8.03 5.64 17.81
N ILE A 180 9.03 5.17 18.56
CA ILE A 180 9.44 3.76 18.54
C ILE A 180 8.35 2.87 19.14
N GLU A 181 7.71 3.29 20.22
CA GLU A 181 6.60 2.56 20.82
C GLU A 181 5.40 2.48 19.89
N LYS A 182 5.05 3.58 19.22
CA LYS A 182 3.98 3.60 18.21
C LYS A 182 4.31 2.69 17.03
N ALA A 183 5.57 2.64 16.60
CA ALA A 183 6.02 1.71 15.56
C ALA A 183 5.80 0.26 15.99
N LYS A 184 6.24 -0.12 17.20
CA LYS A 184 6.00 -1.45 17.77
C LYS A 184 4.51 -1.80 17.77
N ALA A 185 3.68 -0.92 18.34
CA ALA A 185 2.25 -1.16 18.45
C ALA A 185 1.54 -1.39 17.10
N LEU A 186 1.98 -0.70 16.04
CA LEU A 186 1.34 -0.81 14.72
C LEU A 186 1.95 -1.90 13.82
N VAL A 187 3.19 -2.31 14.06
CA VAL A 187 3.91 -3.27 13.20
C VAL A 187 3.83 -4.70 13.75
N THR A 188 3.94 -4.88 15.06
CA THR A 188 3.94 -6.20 15.70
C THR A 188 2.75 -7.08 15.27
N PRO A 189 1.51 -6.58 15.15
CA PRO A 189 0.37 -7.42 14.76
C PRO A 189 0.48 -8.06 13.37
N SER A 190 1.29 -7.50 12.46
CA SER A 190 1.26 -7.87 11.04
C SER A 190 2.61 -8.27 10.45
N VAL A 191 3.71 -8.10 11.19
CA VAL A 191 5.07 -8.37 10.68
C VAL A 191 5.38 -9.85 10.51
N ASN A 192 4.72 -10.72 11.30
CA ASN A 192 4.89 -12.17 11.27
C ASN A 192 3.71 -12.89 10.57
N ARG A 193 2.95 -12.18 9.74
CA ARG A 193 1.92 -12.81 8.90
C ARG A 193 2.58 -13.87 8.01
N LYS A 194 1.89 -14.99 7.82
CA LYS A 194 2.33 -16.05 6.92
C LYS A 194 2.39 -15.50 5.50
N LYS A 195 3.52 -15.68 4.81
CA LYS A 195 3.74 -15.19 3.45
C LYS A 195 3.35 -16.25 2.45
N ILE A 196 2.44 -15.92 1.54
CA ILE A 196 1.98 -16.85 0.51
C ILE A 196 2.21 -16.23 -0.85
N LEU A 197 2.94 -16.97 -1.69
CA LEU A 197 3.19 -16.57 -3.07
C LEU A 197 2.30 -17.36 -4.02
N PHE A 198 1.42 -16.66 -4.73
CA PHE A 198 0.64 -17.23 -5.82
C PHE A 198 1.41 -17.12 -7.13
N ILE A 199 1.60 -18.24 -7.82
CA ILE A 199 2.36 -18.29 -9.08
C ILE A 199 1.44 -18.75 -10.21
N CYS A 200 1.52 -18.09 -11.36
CA CYS A 200 1.01 -18.65 -12.61
C CYS A 200 2.03 -18.38 -13.74
N THR A 201 1.74 -18.74 -14.99
CA THR A 201 2.69 -18.55 -16.09
C THR A 201 3.06 -17.08 -16.28
N ASP A 202 2.07 -16.22 -16.53
CA ASP A 202 2.32 -14.84 -16.98
C ASP A 202 2.08 -13.76 -15.92
N ASN A 203 1.52 -14.12 -14.76
CA ASN A 203 1.07 -13.20 -13.71
C ASN A 203 0.07 -12.12 -14.16
N THR A 204 -0.78 -12.48 -15.12
CA THR A 204 -1.80 -11.60 -15.71
C THR A 204 -3.22 -11.88 -15.23
N CYS A 205 -3.50 -13.10 -14.73
CA CYS A 205 -4.85 -13.54 -14.37
C CYS A 205 -4.89 -14.23 -12.99
N PHE A 206 -4.70 -15.55 -12.95
CA PHE A 206 -5.10 -16.37 -11.80
C PHE A 206 -4.36 -16.05 -10.51
N SER A 207 -3.04 -15.85 -10.57
CA SER A 207 -2.27 -15.50 -9.38
C SER A 207 -2.59 -14.09 -8.87
N GLN A 208 -2.96 -13.16 -9.77
CA GLN A 208 -3.43 -11.83 -9.38
C GLN A 208 -4.78 -11.93 -8.65
N MET A 209 -5.75 -12.67 -9.21
CA MET A 209 -7.05 -12.91 -8.57
C MET A 209 -6.88 -13.56 -7.18
N ALA A 210 -6.11 -14.65 -7.11
CA ALA A 210 -5.92 -15.40 -5.87
C ALA A 210 -5.27 -14.55 -4.78
N SER A 211 -4.23 -13.77 -5.13
CA SER A 211 -3.61 -12.83 -4.16
C SER A 211 -4.58 -11.73 -3.72
N ALA A 212 -5.40 -11.19 -4.63
CA ALA A 212 -6.39 -10.18 -4.28
C ALA A 212 -7.47 -10.71 -3.34
N PHE A 213 -8.07 -11.87 -3.65
CA PHE A 213 -9.04 -12.49 -2.74
C PHE A 213 -8.44 -12.84 -1.38
N THR A 214 -7.18 -13.31 -1.34
CA THR A 214 -6.50 -13.58 -0.07
C THR A 214 -6.33 -12.30 0.75
N GLN A 215 -5.91 -11.20 0.12
CA GLN A 215 -5.76 -9.91 0.79
C GLN A 215 -7.12 -9.40 1.30
N CYS A 216 -8.20 -9.53 0.52
CA CYS A 216 -9.54 -9.16 0.95
C CYS A 216 -9.98 -9.94 2.20
N CYS A 217 -9.85 -11.26 2.18
CA CYS A 217 -10.42 -12.15 3.18
C CYS A 217 -9.53 -12.33 4.42
N PHE A 218 -8.21 -12.30 4.25
CA PHE A 218 -7.25 -12.77 5.25
C PHE A 218 -6.03 -11.85 5.40
N GLY A 219 -6.12 -10.59 4.96
CA GLY A 219 -5.01 -9.65 5.02
C GLY A 219 -4.54 -9.32 6.43
N ASP A 220 -5.28 -9.62 7.49
CA ASP A 220 -4.82 -9.54 8.88
C ASP A 220 -3.79 -10.62 9.24
N ARG A 221 -3.85 -11.79 8.58
CA ARG A 221 -3.07 -13.00 8.91
C ARG A 221 -2.08 -13.42 7.84
N ILE A 222 -2.33 -13.02 6.59
CA ILE A 222 -1.60 -13.48 5.41
C ILE A 222 -1.05 -12.29 4.63
N GLU A 223 0.24 -12.36 4.34
CA GLU A 223 0.89 -11.51 3.37
C GLU A 223 0.90 -12.24 2.02
N ALA A 224 -0.10 -11.96 1.20
CA ALA A 224 -0.23 -12.57 -0.12
C ALA A 224 0.41 -11.72 -1.21
N GLU A 225 1.24 -12.36 -2.02
CA GLU A 225 1.90 -11.80 -3.19
C GLU A 225 1.62 -12.68 -4.42
N SER A 226 1.84 -12.13 -5.61
CA SER A 226 1.69 -12.89 -6.86
C SER A 226 2.89 -12.71 -7.78
N ALA A 227 3.20 -13.75 -8.56
CA ALA A 227 4.30 -13.73 -9.52
C ALA A 227 4.04 -14.62 -10.74
N GLY A 228 4.90 -14.45 -11.74
CA GLY A 228 4.90 -15.13 -13.02
C GLY A 228 6.22 -15.84 -13.27
N ILE A 229 6.17 -17.01 -13.88
CA ILE A 229 7.38 -17.68 -14.40
C ILE A 229 7.92 -16.91 -15.61
N GLN A 230 7.01 -16.44 -16.48
CA GLN A 230 7.30 -15.66 -17.67
C GLN A 230 6.38 -14.44 -17.67
N PRO A 231 6.61 -13.45 -16.78
CA PRO A 231 5.66 -12.36 -16.57
C PRO A 231 5.43 -11.54 -17.84
N ALA A 232 4.16 -11.31 -18.17
CA ALA A 232 3.80 -10.43 -19.28
C ALA A 232 4.01 -8.95 -18.92
N ARG A 233 3.68 -8.05 -19.86
CA ARG A 233 3.81 -6.59 -19.63
C ARG A 233 2.67 -6.00 -18.81
N GLU A 234 1.46 -6.51 -19.03
CA GLU A 234 0.24 -5.94 -18.48
C GLU A 234 -0.69 -7.04 -17.97
N ILE A 235 -1.55 -6.65 -17.03
CA ILE A 235 -2.61 -7.49 -16.50
C ILE A 235 -3.70 -7.65 -17.58
N ASN A 236 -4.33 -8.82 -17.62
CA ASN A 236 -5.39 -9.09 -18.60
C ASN A 236 -6.63 -8.21 -18.33
N ALA A 237 -7.09 -7.48 -19.35
CA ALA A 237 -8.23 -6.56 -19.22
C ALA A 237 -9.55 -7.26 -18.84
N LEU A 238 -9.82 -8.45 -19.38
CA LEU A 238 -11.01 -9.23 -19.02
C LEU A 238 -10.97 -9.68 -17.56
N MET A 239 -9.77 -9.90 -17.01
CA MET A 239 -9.62 -10.21 -15.59
C MET A 239 -9.93 -9.01 -14.72
N ILE A 240 -9.45 -7.81 -15.10
CA ILE A 240 -9.79 -6.56 -14.41
C ILE A 240 -11.31 -6.37 -14.40
N GLU A 241 -11.96 -6.47 -15.56
CA GLU A 241 -13.41 -6.33 -15.70
C GLU A 241 -14.15 -7.35 -14.80
N ALA A 242 -13.74 -8.62 -14.83
CA ALA A 242 -14.34 -9.64 -13.97
C ALA A 242 -14.15 -9.36 -12.46
N MET A 243 -13.02 -8.78 -12.04
CA MET A 243 -12.78 -8.46 -10.63
C MET A 243 -13.53 -7.20 -10.19
N GLU A 244 -13.67 -6.21 -11.08
CA GLU A 244 -14.43 -4.99 -10.84
C GLU A 244 -15.93 -5.29 -10.66
N GLU A 245 -16.49 -6.31 -11.31
CA GLU A 245 -17.87 -6.80 -11.04
C GLU A 245 -18.08 -7.28 -9.60
N LYS A 246 -17.03 -7.74 -8.93
CA LYS A 246 -17.05 -8.09 -7.49
C LYS A 246 -16.70 -6.90 -6.60
N GLY A 247 -16.53 -5.72 -7.18
CA GLY A 247 -16.09 -4.51 -6.49
C GLY A 247 -14.65 -4.59 -6.01
N ILE A 248 -13.77 -5.38 -6.66
CA ILE A 248 -12.36 -5.50 -6.28
C ILE A 248 -11.48 -4.69 -7.23
N ASP A 249 -10.73 -3.76 -6.66
CA ASP A 249 -9.85 -2.86 -7.38
C ASP A 249 -8.44 -3.44 -7.57
N LEU A 250 -8.07 -3.75 -8.80
CA LEU A 250 -6.72 -4.24 -9.16
C LEU A 250 -5.84 -3.19 -9.81
N ALA A 251 -6.25 -1.92 -9.81
CA ALA A 251 -5.44 -0.84 -10.40
C ALA A 251 -4.04 -0.76 -9.78
N PHE A 252 -3.10 -0.27 -10.60
CA PHE A 252 -1.69 -0.09 -10.26
C PHE A 252 -0.90 -1.38 -10.00
N ARG A 253 -1.53 -2.56 -10.11
CA ARG A 253 -0.81 -3.84 -10.15
C ARG A 253 -0.15 -4.03 -11.51
N ARG A 254 0.98 -4.72 -11.52
CA ARG A 254 1.68 -5.16 -12.74
C ARG A 254 2.13 -6.60 -12.59
N PRO A 255 2.24 -7.36 -13.70
CA PRO A 255 2.89 -8.65 -13.65
C PRO A 255 4.36 -8.48 -13.22
N LYS A 256 4.85 -9.43 -12.41
CA LYS A 256 6.23 -9.44 -11.91
C LYS A 256 6.78 -10.86 -11.86
N SER A 257 8.10 -10.97 -11.93
CA SER A 257 8.79 -12.27 -11.83
C SER A 257 8.80 -12.80 -10.40
N ILE A 258 9.12 -14.08 -10.23
CA ILE A 258 9.26 -14.70 -8.92
C ILE A 258 10.40 -14.05 -8.13
N GLU A 259 11.52 -13.74 -8.79
CA GLU A 259 12.67 -13.06 -8.17
C GLU A 259 12.29 -11.68 -7.64
N GLN A 260 11.48 -10.92 -8.41
CA GLN A 260 10.96 -9.63 -7.97
C GLN A 260 10.01 -9.76 -6.78
N ALA A 261 9.20 -10.82 -6.72
CA ALA A 261 8.26 -11.05 -5.63
C ALA A 261 8.95 -11.45 -4.31
N ILE A 262 10.05 -12.20 -4.38
CA ILE A 262 10.79 -12.70 -3.19
C ILE A 262 11.98 -11.83 -2.79
N LEU A 263 12.19 -10.70 -3.46
CA LEU A 263 13.32 -9.78 -3.23
C LEU A 263 13.49 -9.38 -1.75
N HIS A 264 12.40 -9.39 -0.98
CA HIS A 264 12.35 -8.97 0.43
C HIS A 264 12.07 -10.14 1.39
N GLY A 265 12.36 -11.36 0.97
CA GLY A 265 12.26 -12.57 1.76
C GLY A 265 11.46 -13.66 1.07
N ASN A 266 11.76 -14.90 1.44
CA ASN A 266 11.07 -16.07 0.91
C ASN A 266 9.63 -16.16 1.43
N PRO A 267 8.70 -16.71 0.64
CA PRO A 267 7.38 -17.08 1.12
C PRO A 267 7.47 -18.29 2.05
N ASP A 268 6.47 -18.44 2.93
CA ASP A 268 6.32 -19.62 3.77
C ASP A 268 5.59 -20.75 3.03
N PHE A 269 4.81 -20.40 1.99
CA PHE A 269 4.05 -21.35 1.19
C PHE A 269 3.84 -20.81 -0.24
N VAL A 270 3.80 -21.71 -1.22
CA VAL A 270 3.58 -21.37 -2.63
C VAL A 270 2.33 -22.04 -3.15
N ILE A 271 1.49 -21.30 -3.89
CA ILE A 271 0.33 -21.86 -4.58
C ILE A 271 0.52 -21.64 -6.08
N SER A 272 0.76 -22.73 -6.83
CA SER A 272 0.80 -22.71 -8.29
C SER A 272 -0.63 -22.79 -8.83
N VAL A 273 -1.07 -21.80 -9.60
CA VAL A 273 -2.43 -21.70 -10.13
C VAL A 273 -2.38 -21.85 -11.66
N GLY A 274 -2.82 -23.01 -12.15
CA GLY A 274 -2.94 -23.30 -13.59
C GLY A 274 -1.62 -23.53 -14.35
N CYS A 275 -0.45 -23.39 -13.72
CA CYS A 275 0.86 -23.50 -14.40
C CYS A 275 1.50 -24.91 -14.34
N GLY A 276 0.75 -25.94 -13.93
CA GLY A 276 1.25 -27.30 -13.72
C GLY A 276 2.06 -27.52 -12.43
N GLU A 277 2.55 -28.76 -12.26
CA GLU A 277 3.23 -29.25 -11.05
C GLU A 277 4.73 -28.93 -10.97
N THR A 278 5.34 -28.41 -12.04
CA THR A 278 6.79 -28.16 -12.07
C THR A 278 7.14 -26.80 -11.51
N CYS A 279 6.92 -26.60 -10.20
CA CYS A 279 7.52 -25.46 -9.50
C CYS A 279 8.73 -25.90 -8.67
N SER A 280 9.76 -26.40 -9.34
CA SER A 280 11.13 -26.56 -8.78
C SER A 280 11.82 -25.21 -8.51
N ILE A 281 11.08 -24.10 -8.61
CA ILE A 281 11.60 -22.74 -8.69
C ILE A 281 12.03 -22.23 -7.31
N LEU A 282 11.43 -22.74 -6.24
CA LEU A 282 11.75 -22.39 -4.86
C LEU A 282 12.08 -23.65 -4.04
N PRO A 283 13.33 -24.12 -4.07
CA PRO A 283 13.74 -25.33 -3.36
C PRO A 283 13.45 -25.24 -1.86
N GLY A 284 12.83 -26.28 -1.30
CA GLY A 284 12.57 -26.39 0.15
C GLY A 284 11.36 -25.63 0.67
N ILE A 285 10.62 -24.90 -0.18
CA ILE A 285 9.38 -24.22 0.22
C ILE A 285 8.19 -25.14 -0.07
N PRO A 286 7.30 -25.40 0.90
CA PRO A 286 6.11 -26.20 0.66
C PRO A 286 5.21 -25.51 -0.38
N TYR A 287 4.64 -26.30 -1.29
CA TYR A 287 3.78 -25.79 -2.34
C TYR A 287 2.55 -26.67 -2.57
N GLN A 288 1.51 -26.07 -3.15
CA GLN A 288 0.33 -26.77 -3.62
C GLN A 288 -0.01 -26.34 -5.05
N TYR A 289 -0.42 -27.31 -5.87
CA TYR A 289 -0.93 -27.04 -7.21
C TYR A 289 -2.46 -26.94 -7.20
N TRP A 290 -2.97 -25.86 -7.80
CA TRP A 290 -4.38 -25.61 -8.04
C TRP A 290 -4.64 -25.70 -9.54
N PRO A 291 -5.20 -26.83 -10.03
CA PRO A 291 -5.58 -26.93 -11.42
C PRO A 291 -6.72 -25.96 -11.68
N VAL A 292 -6.56 -25.11 -12.70
CA VAL A 292 -7.57 -24.18 -13.19
C VAL A 292 -7.57 -24.32 -14.70
N ALA A 293 -8.75 -24.40 -15.31
CA ALA A 293 -8.85 -24.51 -16.76
C ALA A 293 -8.21 -23.26 -17.39
N ASP A 294 -7.31 -23.47 -18.36
CA ASP A 294 -6.65 -22.37 -19.07
C ASP A 294 -7.69 -21.38 -19.62
N THR A 295 -7.50 -20.09 -19.39
CA THR A 295 -8.40 -19.02 -19.87
C THR A 295 -7.75 -18.11 -20.90
N ALA A 296 -6.56 -18.44 -21.40
CA ALA A 296 -5.88 -17.65 -22.42
C ALA A 296 -6.78 -17.48 -23.66
N GLY A 297 -7.05 -16.23 -24.02
CA GLY A 297 -7.92 -15.88 -25.16
C GLY A 297 -9.40 -16.22 -25.01
N LYS A 298 -9.88 -16.59 -23.81
CA LYS A 298 -11.29 -16.96 -23.57
C LYS A 298 -12.18 -15.77 -23.23
N SER A 299 -13.49 -15.97 -23.39
CA SER A 299 -14.53 -14.96 -23.15
C SER A 299 -14.56 -14.47 -21.70
N LEU A 300 -15.13 -13.27 -21.49
CA LEU A 300 -15.38 -12.71 -20.15
C LEU A 300 -16.17 -13.68 -19.25
N GLU A 301 -17.12 -14.43 -19.81
CA GLU A 301 -17.88 -15.44 -19.06
C GLU A 301 -16.97 -16.53 -18.49
N THR A 302 -15.97 -16.97 -19.24
CA THR A 302 -15.00 -17.94 -18.74
C THR A 302 -14.16 -17.33 -17.61
N MET A 303 -13.76 -16.06 -17.76
CA MET A 303 -13.04 -15.33 -16.72
C MET A 303 -13.84 -15.21 -15.42
N ARG A 304 -15.16 -14.94 -15.52
CA ARG A 304 -16.07 -14.90 -14.36
C ARG A 304 -16.14 -16.25 -13.65
N ARG A 305 -16.30 -17.35 -14.40
CA ARG A 305 -16.33 -18.71 -13.82
C ARG A 305 -15.02 -19.02 -13.07
N THR A 306 -13.88 -18.71 -13.67
CA THR A 306 -12.57 -18.91 -13.03
C THR A 306 -12.36 -18.03 -11.80
N ARG A 307 -12.77 -16.76 -11.86
CA ARG A 307 -12.78 -15.85 -10.70
C ARG A 307 -13.55 -16.46 -9.54
N ASP A 308 -14.77 -16.92 -9.80
CA ASP A 308 -15.66 -17.47 -8.77
C ASP A 308 -15.10 -18.79 -8.20
N GLU A 309 -14.49 -19.63 -9.03
CA GLU A 309 -13.79 -20.84 -8.59
C GLU A 309 -12.60 -20.51 -7.68
N ILE A 310 -11.76 -19.55 -8.05
CA ILE A 310 -10.62 -19.11 -7.24
C ILE A 310 -11.10 -18.51 -5.92
N GLU A 311 -12.13 -17.67 -5.94
CA GLU A 311 -12.73 -17.08 -4.74
C GLU A 311 -13.18 -18.17 -3.75
N GLU A 312 -13.92 -19.18 -4.23
CA GLU A 312 -14.39 -20.28 -3.39
C GLU A 312 -13.24 -21.12 -2.82
N ARG A 313 -12.19 -21.39 -3.61
CA ARG A 313 -11.00 -22.08 -3.13
C ARG A 313 -10.32 -21.31 -2.01
N ILE A 314 -10.16 -20.00 -2.17
CA ILE A 314 -9.53 -19.13 -1.18
C ILE A 314 -10.35 -19.12 0.12
N LYS A 315 -11.68 -19.01 0.04
CA LYS A 315 -12.56 -19.03 1.23
C LYS A 315 -12.51 -20.34 2.02
N ARG A 316 -12.30 -21.47 1.32
CA ARG A 316 -12.21 -22.80 1.94
C ARG A 316 -10.79 -23.19 2.34
N PHE A 317 -9.79 -22.43 1.90
CA PHE A 317 -8.41 -22.77 2.18
C PHE A 317 -8.10 -22.50 3.66
N ASN A 318 -7.60 -23.53 4.34
CA ASN A 318 -7.20 -23.43 5.72
C ASN A 318 -5.73 -23.02 5.79
N PHE A 319 -5.49 -21.74 6.07
CA PHE A 319 -4.17 -21.11 6.03
C PHE A 319 -3.32 -21.33 7.29
#